data_AF-A0A2G9Z0Z8-F1
#
_entry.id   AF-A0A2G9Z0Z8-F1
#
_cell.length_a   1.000
_cell.length_b   1.000
_cell.length_c   1.000
_cell.angle_alpha   90.00
_cell.angle_beta   90.00
_cell.angle_gamma   90.00
#
_symmetry.space_group_name_H-M   'P 1'
#
loop_
_entity.id
_entity.type
_entity.pdbx_description
1 polymer ?
#
loop_
_entity_poly.entity_id
_entity_poly.type
_entity_poly.pdbx_seq_one_letter_code
_entity_poly.pdbx_strand_id
1 'polypeptide(L)' 'MNKKLLIILIVVILVVAGLVYYFWYQKGKKTGLEVTIPTLPKAAVTNPLEKMPETNPFDKAINPFKTLYKNPFK' A
#
# COMPACT_ATOMS: atom_id res chain seq x y z
N MET A 1 17.00 -11.58 -58.66
CA MET A 1 16.84 -11.45 -57.20
C MET A 1 17.66 -12.53 -56.52
N ASN A 2 18.70 -12.16 -55.77
CA ASN A 2 19.58 -13.14 -55.14
C ASN A 2 18.80 -13.86 -54.04
N LYS A 3 18.61 -15.18 -54.16
CA LYS A 3 17.83 -15.97 -53.19
C LYS A 3 18.29 -15.73 -51.74
N LYS A 4 19.58 -15.49 -51.54
CA LYS A 4 20.18 -15.09 -50.26
C LYS A 4 19.69 -13.72 -49.76
N LEU A 5 19.66 -12.70 -50.62
CA LEU A 5 19.13 -11.38 -50.27
C LEU A 5 17.63 -11.43 -49.97
N LEU A 6 16.88 -12.25 -50.71
CA LEU A 6 15.45 -12.45 -50.47
C LEU A 6 15.19 -13.07 -49.08
N ILE A 7 15.95 -14.11 -48.73
CA ILE A 7 15.84 -14.75 -47.40
C ILE A 7 16.18 -13.75 -46.29
N ILE A 8 17.25 -12.97 -46.44
CA ILE A 8 17.63 -11.94 -45.47
C ILE A 8 16.51 -10.91 -45.32
N LEU A 9 15.92 -10.44 -46.41
CA LEU A 9 14.82 -9.48 -46.40
C LEU A 9 13.61 -10.02 -45.61
N ILE A 10 13.22 -11.28 -45.84
CA ILE A 10 12.10 -11.91 -45.13
C ILE A 10 12.39 -12.01 -43.63
N VAL A 11 13.60 -12.43 -43.24
CA VAL A 11 13.99 -12.52 -41.84
C VAL A 11 13.93 -11.16 -41.16
N VAL A 12 14.41 -10.09 -41.81
CA VAL A 12 14.34 -8.73 -41.28
C VAL A 12 12.90 -8.29 -41.08
N ILE A 13 12.02 -8.55 -42.05
CA ILE A 13 10.58 -8.21 -41.95
C ILE A 13 9.92 -8.95 -40.77
N LEU A 14 10.23 -10.24 -40.57
CA LEU A 14 9.69 -11.03 -39.46
C LEU A 14 10.16 -10.51 -38.10
N VAL A 15 11.44 -10.12 -37.98
CA VAL A 15 11.98 -9.53 -36.75
C VAL A 15 11.31 -8.19 -36.44
N VAL A 16 11.14 -7.32 -37.43
CA VAL A 16 10.47 -6.03 -37.27
C VAL A 16 9.01 -6.23 -36.87
N ALA A 17 8.29 -7.14 -37.53
CA ALA A 17 6.90 -7.46 -37.19
C ALA A 17 6.77 -8.01 -35.75
N GLY A 18 7.69 -8.89 -35.34
CA GLY A 18 7.72 -9.43 -33.98
C GLY A 18 7.99 -8.36 -32.92
N LEU A 19 8.92 -7.44 -33.17
CA LEU A 19 9.21 -6.32 -32.28
C LEU A 19 8.00 -5.37 -32.16
N VAL A 20 7.38 -5.00 -33.28
CA VAL A 20 6.19 -4.14 -33.29
C VAL A 20 5.04 -4.79 -32.51
N TYR A 21 4.79 -6.08 -32.74
CA TYR A 21 3.77 -6.83 -32.01
C TYR A 21 4.07 -6.88 -30.50
N TYR A 22 5.32 -7.15 -30.12
CA TYR A 22 5.75 -7.20 -28.73
C TYR A 22 5.55 -5.87 -28.00
N PHE A 23 5.99 -4.75 -28.60
CA PHE A 23 5.79 -3.42 -28.04
C PHE A 23 4.31 -3.03 -27.96
N TRP A 24 3.50 -3.45 -28.93
CA TRP A 24 2.06 -3.18 -28.91
C TRP A 24 1.36 -4.01 -27.81
N TYR A 25 1.73 -5.27 -27.66
CA TYR A 25 1.21 -6.16 -26.60
C TYR A 25 1.59 -5.66 -25.19
N GLN A 26 2.79 -5.10 -25.00
CA GLN A 26 3.16 -4.50 -23.72
C GLN A 26 2.32 -3.28 -23.34
N LYS A 27 1.86 -2.47 -24.31
CA LYS A 27 0.99 -1.31 -24.02
C LYS A 27 -0.35 -1.71 -23.40
N GLY A 28 -0.84 -2.93 -23.63
CA GLY A 28 -2.09 -3.44 -23.06
C GLY A 28 -2.02 -3.85 -21.59
N LYS A 29 -0.82 -3.92 -20.98
CA LYS A 29 -0.63 -4.35 -19.58
C LYS A 29 -0.59 -3.20 -18.56
N LYS A 30 -1.16 -2.04 -18.90
CA LYS A 30 -1.44 -0.97 -17.92
C LYS A 30 -2.91 -1.00 -17.50
N THR A 31 -3.32 -2.12 -16.90
CA THR A 31 -4.55 -2.24 -16.10
C THR A 31 -4.18 -2.59 -14.66
N GLY A 32 -3.19 -1.88 -14.12
CA GLY A 32 -3.23 -1.55 -12.71
C GLY A 32 -3.96 -0.22 -12.63
N LEU A 33 -5.12 -0.18 -11.98
CA LEU A 33 -5.68 1.06 -11.47
C LEU A 33 -4.55 1.71 -10.67
N GLU A 34 -3.92 2.74 -11.23
CA GLU A 34 -3.15 3.67 -10.42
C GLU A 34 -4.20 4.38 -9.60
N VAL A 35 -4.51 3.78 -8.44
CA VAL A 35 -5.21 4.48 -7.37
C VAL A 35 -4.23 5.57 -6.99
N THR A 36 -4.36 6.73 -7.64
CA THR A 36 -3.93 7.99 -7.08
C THR A 36 -4.74 8.10 -5.80
N ILE A 37 -4.20 7.54 -4.72
CA ILE A 37 -4.67 7.82 -3.37
C ILE A 37 -4.53 9.35 -3.33
N PRO A 38 -5.62 10.11 -3.25
CA PRO A 38 -5.46 11.53 -3.00
C PRO A 38 -4.61 11.62 -1.76
N THR A 39 -3.46 12.28 -1.85
CA THR A 39 -2.65 12.59 -0.68
C THR A 39 -3.57 13.37 0.23
N LEU A 40 -4.24 12.67 1.14
CA LEU A 40 -4.97 13.27 2.23
C LEU A 40 -3.97 14.24 2.84
N PRO A 41 -4.35 15.51 3.09
CA PRO A 41 -3.47 16.38 3.87
C PRO A 41 -3.08 15.53 5.06
N LYS A 42 -1.77 15.43 5.32
CA LYS A 42 -1.23 14.66 6.44
C LYS A 42 -1.86 15.26 7.68
N ALA A 43 -3.07 14.79 8.00
CA ALA A 43 -3.77 15.09 9.22
C ALA A 43 -2.76 14.60 10.22
N ALA A 44 -2.16 15.54 10.95
CA ALA A 44 -1.24 15.22 12.00
C ALA A 44 -1.94 14.13 12.79
N VAL A 45 -1.43 12.90 12.70
CA VAL A 45 -1.90 11.79 13.49
C VAL A 45 -1.43 12.16 14.88
N THR A 46 -2.18 13.06 15.52
CA THR A 46 -2.05 13.39 16.93
C THR A 46 -2.43 12.10 17.59
N ASN A 47 -1.42 11.37 18.06
CA ASN A 47 -1.64 10.19 18.85
C ASN A 47 -2.40 10.66 20.11
N PRO A 48 -3.66 10.28 20.31
CA PRO A 48 -4.41 10.73 21.48
C PRO A 48 -3.79 10.25 22.80
N LEU A 49 -2.89 9.24 22.74
CA LEU A 49 -2.08 8.80 23.88
C LEU A 49 -1.04 9.85 24.32
N GLU A 50 -0.58 10.74 23.44
CA GLU A 50 0.38 11.81 23.79
C GLU A 50 -0.27 12.92 24.63
N LYS A 51 -1.60 13.03 24.61
CA LYS A 51 -2.38 14.01 25.38
C LYS A 51 -3.20 13.37 26.50
N MET A 52 -2.82 12.18 26.98
CA MET A 52 -3.45 11.64 28.17
C MET A 52 -3.07 12.50 29.39
N PRO A 53 -4.04 13.01 30.16
CA PRO A 53 -3.72 13.69 31.40
C PRO A 53 -3.02 12.70 32.32
N GLU A 54 -1.85 13.08 32.84
CA GLU A 54 -1.07 12.23 33.77
C GLU A 54 -1.85 11.89 35.05
N THR A 55 -2.87 12.69 35.39
CA THR A 55 -3.72 12.47 36.54
C THR A 55 -4.99 11.74 36.13
N ASN A 56 -5.10 10.46 36.50
CA ASN A 56 -6.36 9.74 36.44
C ASN A 56 -7.30 10.32 37.51
N PRO A 57 -8.49 10.83 37.16
CA PRO A 57 -9.43 11.40 38.12
C PRO A 57 -9.93 10.39 39.15
N PHE A 58 -9.80 9.09 38.87
CA PHE A 58 -10.11 8.02 39.82
C PHE A 58 -8.99 7.72 40.82
N ASP A 59 -7.77 8.23 40.63
CA ASP A 59 -6.67 8.04 41.60
C ASP A 59 -6.88 8.89 42.85
N LYS A 60 -7.55 10.04 42.71
CA LYS A 60 -7.95 10.90 43.84
C LYS A 60 -9.32 10.51 44.42
N ALA A 61 -10.03 9.57 43.79
CA ALA A 61 -11.32 9.10 44.27
C ALA A 61 -11.10 8.18 45.48
N ILE A 62 -11.54 8.64 46.66
CA ILE A 62 -11.65 7.79 47.84
C ILE A 62 -12.78 6.79 47.56
N ASN A 63 -12.43 5.56 47.17
CA ASN A 63 -13.41 4.49 47.00
C ASN A 63 -14.01 4.12 48.37
N PRO A 64 -15.31 4.41 48.61
CA PRO A 64 -15.94 4.22 49.92
C PRO A 64 -16.13 2.75 50.29
N PHE A 65 -15.98 1.83 49.33
CA PHE A 65 -16.09 0.38 49.55
C PHE A 65 -14.73 -0.31 49.67
N LYS A 66 -13.63 0.45 49.57
CA LYS A 66 -12.26 -0.11 49.67
C LYS A 66 -12.00 -0.76 51.03
N THR A 67 -12.67 -0.28 52.08
CA THR A 67 -12.61 -0.84 53.44
C THR A 67 -13.46 -2.10 53.63
N LEU A 68 -14.48 -2.30 52.77
CA LEU A 68 -15.38 -3.46 52.81
C LEU A 68 -14.88 -4.61 51.94
N TYR A 69 -14.02 -4.32 50.95
CA TYR A 69 -13.43 -5.35 50.09
C TYR A 69 -12.32 -6.12 50.81
N LYS A 70 -12.59 -7.37 51.18
CA LYS A 70 -11.59 -8.35 51.60
C LYS A 70 -11.44 -9.40 50.50
N ASN A 71 -10.23 -9.54 49.94
CA ASN A 71 -9.96 -10.57 48.93
C ASN A 71 -10.19 -11.96 49.57
N PRO A 72 -11.15 -12.76 49.07
CA PRO A 72 -11.48 -14.06 49.67
C PRO A 72 -10.42 -15.14 49.42
N PHE A 73 -9.42 -14.85 48.59
CA PHE A 73 -8.31 -15.74 48.25
C PHE A 73 -6.97 -15.29 48.86
N LYS A 74 -7.00 -14.36 49.82
CA LYS A 74 -5.86 -13.99 50.67
C LYS A 74 -6.07 -14.49 52.09
#